data_AF-A0A8C3F7G3-F1
#
_entry.id   AF-A0A8C3F7G3-F1
#
_cell.length_a   1.000
_cell.length_b   1.000
_cell.length_c   1.000
_cell.angle_alpha   90.00
_cell.angle_beta   90.00
_cell.angle_gamma   90.00
#
_symmetry.space_group_name_H-M   'P 1'
#
loop_
_entity.id
_entity.type
_entity.pdbx_description
1 polymer ?
#
loop_
_entity_poly.entity_id
_entity_poly.type
_entity_poly.pdbx_seq_one_letter_code
_entity_poly.pdbx_strand_id
1 'polypeptide(L)'
;MERGERYRNPTEVQMSQMVLPCHTNHRGELSIGQLLKWIDTTACLSAERHAGCPCVTASVDDIYFEHTISVGQVVNIKAKVNRAFNSSMEVGIQVSYEDLCSGKQWNVCKAYATFVAQGKATGKMKLKPLAPQTEEEKMEHSIAAERRRMRLAHTDTLKDLLTNSTLQTERENGDCNTVVPAEKTRVESVELVLPPHANHQGNTFGGQIMAWMENVATIAASRLCHAHPTLKTIEMFHFRGPSQVGDRLLLKAIVNNAFKNSMEVGVCVEAYRQEMEVSRRHINSAFMTFVVLDQEGQPSTIPMVKPEAGDGERRYREASARKKIRLDRKYIISCEQTKVPLSVPWDQSNKVYLSYNNVSALKTLVAKTNWVLATEIDKVRMYTLEEDKYLSFRIEMSLCIDATQAFFLLSDLRQRHEWDRHYASAELVQQVDEDDMIYHVLSQTVSQENKPQDFVILASRRRPCDEGDPYVVAFRSVTLPTRPPNPEYTRGETMCSGFCIWQETAELTKVSYYNQAAPGYLAYVTTNIAGLSSDFYVTFKACERFLQKNKDEITVGLQNL
;
A
#
# COMPACT_ATOMS: atom_id res chain seq x y z
N MET A 1 25.32 1.35 44.90
CA MET A 1 24.23 0.63 44.23
C MET A 1 23.02 1.55 44.20
N GLU A 2 22.95 2.45 43.23
CA GLU A 2 21.72 3.20 42.95
C GLU A 2 20.97 2.46 41.85
N ARG A 3 19.67 2.25 42.06
CA ARG A 3 18.80 1.43 41.22
C ARG A 3 18.90 1.90 39.78
N GLY A 4 19.13 0.98 38.85
CA GLY A 4 19.17 1.27 37.41
C GLY A 4 17.82 1.80 36.93
N GLU A 5 17.65 3.12 36.93
CA GLU A 5 16.56 3.76 36.23
C GLU A 5 16.80 3.57 34.73
N ARG A 6 15.99 2.71 34.10
CA ARG A 6 15.91 2.62 32.65
C ARG A 6 15.62 4.02 32.12
N TYR A 7 16.49 4.55 31.25
CA TYR A 7 16.25 5.80 30.55
C TYR A 7 14.86 5.80 29.92
N ARG A 8 14.02 6.76 30.35
CA ARG A 8 12.70 6.97 29.79
C ARG A 8 12.69 8.33 29.10
N ASN A 9 12.22 8.37 27.86
CA ASN A 9 12.14 9.62 27.12
C ASN A 9 11.20 10.58 27.90
N PRO A 10 11.64 11.81 28.22
CA PRO A 10 10.88 12.73 29.07
C PRO A 10 9.54 13.17 28.44
N THR A 11 9.41 13.03 27.12
CA THR A 11 8.17 13.34 26.38
C THR A 11 7.20 12.17 26.31
N GLU A 12 7.60 10.98 26.77
CA GLU A 12 6.80 9.76 26.63
C GLU A 12 5.55 9.78 27.51
N VAL A 13 4.39 9.60 26.90
CA VAL A 13 3.10 9.44 27.56
C VAL A 13 2.58 8.05 27.26
N GLN A 14 2.09 7.37 28.29
CA GLN A 14 1.43 6.08 28.17
C GLN A 14 0.00 6.19 28.69
N MET A 15 -0.94 5.68 27.90
CA MET A 15 -2.35 5.54 28.27
C MET A 15 -2.74 4.07 28.14
N SER A 16 -3.37 3.53 29.18
CA SER A 16 -3.94 2.19 29.18
C SER A 16 -5.45 2.30 29.44
N GLN A 17 -6.26 1.69 28.57
CA GLN A 17 -7.72 1.73 28.65
C GLN A 17 -8.29 0.33 28.46
N MET A 18 -9.17 -0.10 29.35
CA MET A 18 -9.95 -1.32 29.16
C MET A 18 -11.08 -1.04 28.16
N VAL A 19 -11.28 -1.95 27.21
CA VAL A 19 -12.38 -1.85 26.25
C VAL A 19 -13.68 -2.25 26.93
N LEU A 20 -14.54 -1.26 27.15
CA LEU A 20 -15.86 -1.42 27.74
C LEU A 20 -16.92 -1.54 26.62
N PRO A 21 -18.11 -2.10 26.89
CA PRO A 21 -19.19 -2.19 25.90
C PRO A 21 -19.61 -0.83 25.31
N CYS A 22 -19.47 0.27 26.05
CA CYS A 22 -19.76 1.61 25.54
C CYS A 22 -18.73 2.14 24.53
N HIS A 23 -17.56 1.48 24.42
CA HIS A 23 -16.52 1.82 23.47
C HIS A 23 -16.63 1.01 22.17
N THR A 24 -17.52 0.02 22.11
CA THR A 24 -17.58 -0.94 21.01
C THR A 24 -18.72 -0.69 20.04
N ASN A 25 -18.55 -1.19 18.83
CA ASN A 25 -19.61 -1.34 17.85
C ASN A 25 -20.57 -2.46 18.26
N HIS A 26 -21.62 -2.68 17.45
CA HIS A 26 -22.64 -3.72 17.66
C HIS A 26 -22.09 -5.15 17.60
N ARG A 27 -20.87 -5.38 17.13
CA ARG A 27 -20.18 -6.68 17.15
C ARG A 27 -19.33 -6.90 18.41
N GLY A 28 -19.26 -5.93 19.31
CA GLY A 28 -18.37 -6.00 20.47
C GLY A 28 -16.90 -5.77 20.14
N GLU A 29 -16.61 -5.13 19.01
CA GLU A 29 -15.26 -4.68 18.63
C GLU A 29 -15.11 -3.18 18.92
N LEU A 30 -13.93 -2.73 19.33
CA LEU A 30 -13.63 -1.33 19.60
C LEU A 30 -13.93 -0.47 18.38
N SER A 31 -14.75 0.58 18.57
CA SER A 31 -14.95 1.60 17.54
C SER A 31 -13.62 2.28 17.23
N ILE A 32 -13.26 2.29 15.95
CA ILE A 32 -11.99 2.91 15.52
C ILE A 32 -12.01 4.41 15.76
N GLY A 33 -13.16 5.08 15.66
CA GLY A 33 -13.31 6.47 16.07
C GLY A 33 -12.92 6.71 17.53
N GLN A 34 -13.32 5.82 18.44
CA GLN A 34 -12.91 5.90 19.85
C GLN A 34 -11.40 5.68 20.02
N LEU A 35 -10.82 4.74 19.27
CA LEU A 35 -9.38 4.51 19.27
C LEU A 35 -8.61 5.75 18.77
N LEU A 36 -9.05 6.38 17.69
CA LEU A 36 -8.45 7.62 17.14
C LEU A 36 -8.51 8.78 18.15
N LYS A 37 -9.60 8.87 18.91
CA LYS A 37 -9.73 9.85 20.00
C LYS A 37 -8.68 9.62 21.09
N TRP A 38 -8.46 8.37 21.51
CA TRP A 38 -7.43 8.05 22.50
C TRP A 38 -6.00 8.26 21.96
N ILE A 39 -5.76 7.91 20.70
CA ILE A 39 -4.48 8.15 20.01
C ILE A 39 -4.14 9.65 20.03
N ASP A 40 -5.06 10.50 19.56
CA ASP A 40 -4.85 11.95 19.50
C ASP A 40 -4.69 12.56 20.89
N THR A 41 -5.49 12.13 21.88
CA THR A 41 -5.37 12.62 23.26
C THR A 41 -4.00 12.28 23.85
N THR A 42 -3.52 11.05 23.67
CA THR A 42 -2.22 10.61 24.17
C THR A 42 -1.07 11.36 23.48
N ALA A 43 -1.18 11.55 22.16
CA ALA A 43 -0.20 12.27 21.37
C ALA A 43 -0.16 13.77 21.71
N CYS A 44 -1.33 14.39 21.91
CA CYS A 44 -1.45 15.78 22.32
C CYS A 44 -0.80 16.01 23.68
N LEU A 45 -1.05 15.15 24.67
CA LEU A 45 -0.40 15.23 25.98
C LEU A 45 1.14 15.11 25.90
N SER A 46 1.65 14.27 24.99
CA SER A 46 3.10 14.16 24.74
C SER A 46 3.66 15.46 24.15
N ALA A 47 2.96 16.05 23.18
CA ALA A 47 3.33 17.32 22.58
C ALA A 47 3.29 18.48 23.57
N GLU A 48 2.22 18.58 24.38
CA GLU A 48 2.07 19.62 25.41
C GLU A 48 3.13 19.48 26.51
N ARG A 49 3.52 18.26 26.87
CA ARG A 49 4.61 18.02 27.83
C ARG A 49 5.95 18.56 27.32
N HIS A 50 6.22 18.44 26.02
CA HIS A 50 7.43 18.99 25.41
C HIS A 50 7.37 20.51 25.22
N ALA A 51 6.21 21.03 24.77
CA ALA A 51 6.03 22.45 24.47
C ALA A 51 5.88 23.33 25.72
N GLY A 52 5.30 22.79 26.79
CA GLY A 52 4.88 23.55 27.98
C GLY A 52 3.69 24.47 27.72
N CYS A 53 2.97 24.28 26.62
CA CYS A 53 1.79 25.06 26.23
C CYS A 53 0.81 24.21 25.40
N PRO A 54 -0.44 24.67 25.24
CA PRO A 54 -1.46 23.92 24.51
C PRO A 54 -1.07 23.70 23.05
N CYS A 55 -1.31 22.47 22.59
CA CYS A 55 -0.98 22.04 21.24
C CYS A 55 -2.25 21.66 20.48
N VAL A 56 -2.23 21.85 19.16
CA VAL A 56 -3.31 21.41 18.27
C VAL A 56 -2.79 20.47 17.20
N THR A 57 -3.62 19.51 16.80
CA THR A 57 -3.33 18.54 15.74
C THR A 57 -3.34 19.24 14.39
N ALA A 58 -2.22 19.23 13.68
CA ALA A 58 -2.08 19.87 12.36
C ALA A 58 -2.21 18.87 11.21
N SER A 59 -1.65 17.67 11.36
CA SER A 59 -1.77 16.59 10.38
C SER A 59 -1.63 15.23 11.05
N VAL A 60 -2.18 14.22 10.40
CA VAL A 60 -2.03 12.81 10.78
C VAL A 60 -1.52 12.07 9.56
N ASP A 61 -0.52 11.20 9.75
CA ASP A 61 0.06 10.37 8.69
C ASP A 61 -0.83 9.16 8.35
N ASP A 62 -0.42 8.38 7.36
CA ASP A 62 -1.09 7.13 7.01
C ASP A 62 -1.14 6.19 8.23
N ILE A 63 -2.33 5.75 8.64
CA ILE A 63 -2.55 4.79 9.73
C ILE A 63 -3.03 3.48 9.13
N TYR A 64 -2.38 2.38 9.49
CA TYR A 64 -2.76 1.02 9.10
C TYR A 64 -3.21 0.25 10.34
N PHE A 65 -4.41 -0.32 10.30
CA PHE A 65 -4.94 -1.15 11.38
C PHE A 65 -4.74 -2.63 11.02
N GLU A 66 -3.90 -3.32 11.79
CA GLU A 66 -3.60 -4.74 11.56
C GLU A 66 -4.65 -5.66 12.19
N HIS A 67 -5.04 -5.37 13.43
CA HIS A 67 -5.93 -6.19 14.25
C HIS A 67 -7.12 -5.40 14.80
N THR A 68 -8.26 -6.08 14.97
CA THR A 68 -9.41 -5.58 15.72
C THR A 68 -9.25 -5.92 17.21
N ILE A 69 -9.86 -5.11 18.08
CA ILE A 69 -9.77 -5.25 19.54
C ILE A 69 -11.19 -5.49 20.06
N SER A 70 -11.38 -6.49 20.92
CA SER A 70 -12.69 -6.88 21.45
C SER A 70 -12.94 -6.35 22.86
N VAL A 71 -14.21 -6.32 23.29
CA VAL A 71 -14.59 -6.02 24.69
C VAL A 71 -13.78 -6.86 25.67
N GLY A 72 -13.31 -6.23 26.75
CA GLY A 72 -12.56 -6.88 27.83
C GLY A 72 -11.04 -6.90 27.64
N GLN A 73 -10.54 -6.65 26.43
CA GLN A 73 -9.12 -6.47 26.18
C GLN A 73 -8.64 -5.08 26.65
N VAL A 74 -7.35 -4.94 26.91
CA VAL A 74 -6.75 -3.66 27.35
C VAL A 74 -5.93 -3.07 26.21
N VAL A 75 -6.22 -1.83 25.84
CA VAL A 75 -5.47 -1.07 24.85
C VAL A 75 -4.37 -0.28 25.56
N ASN A 76 -3.15 -0.43 25.06
CA ASN A 76 -1.94 0.24 25.53
C ASN A 76 -1.40 1.15 24.42
N ILE A 77 -1.52 2.46 24.62
CA ILE A 77 -1.06 3.50 23.70
C ILE A 77 0.17 4.18 24.30
N LYS A 78 1.27 4.17 23.55
CA LYS A 78 2.50 4.91 23.90
C LYS A 78 2.73 5.99 22.85
N ALA A 79 2.93 7.22 23.29
CA ALA A 79 3.26 8.35 22.43
C ALA A 79 4.54 9.04 22.91
N LYS A 80 5.43 9.41 21.99
CA LYS A 80 6.64 10.19 22.29
C LYS A 80 6.92 11.19 21.16
N VAL A 81 7.56 12.31 21.49
CA VAL A 81 8.00 13.27 20.47
C VAL A 81 9.25 12.69 19.80
N ASN A 82 9.20 12.44 18.49
CA ASN A 82 10.36 11.97 17.73
C ASN A 82 11.28 13.14 17.36
N ARG A 83 10.68 14.28 16.99
CA ARG A 83 11.41 15.47 16.57
C ARG A 83 10.60 16.75 16.76
N ALA A 84 11.22 17.74 17.39
CA ALA A 84 10.71 19.11 17.42
C ALA A 84 11.38 19.95 16.33
N PHE A 85 10.58 20.67 15.55
CA PHE A 85 11.03 21.62 14.54
C PHE A 85 10.97 23.05 15.10
N ASN A 86 10.60 24.03 14.27
CA ASN A 86 10.50 25.42 14.70
C ASN A 86 9.24 25.64 15.55
N SER A 87 8.06 25.41 14.99
CA SER A 87 6.75 25.56 15.68
C SER A 87 5.89 24.30 15.67
N SER A 88 6.33 23.28 14.95
CA SER A 88 5.68 21.98 14.88
C SER A 88 6.58 20.90 15.46
N MET A 89 5.97 19.80 15.88
CA MET A 89 6.68 18.60 16.30
C MET A 89 5.99 17.35 15.76
N GLU A 90 6.78 16.33 15.46
CA GLU A 90 6.27 15.01 15.12
C GLU A 90 6.22 14.15 16.38
N VAL A 91 5.06 13.55 16.62
CA VAL A 91 4.81 12.59 17.70
C VAL A 91 4.61 11.21 17.07
N GLY A 92 5.43 10.24 17.50
CA GLY A 92 5.25 8.84 17.16
C GLY A 92 4.32 8.17 18.17
N ILE A 93 3.34 7.41 17.68
CA ILE A 93 2.39 6.65 18.47
C ILE A 93 2.52 5.17 18.13
N GLN A 94 2.57 4.33 19.16
CA GLN A 94 2.46 2.89 19.06
C GLN A 94 1.24 2.43 19.86
N VAL A 95 0.35 1.70 19.20
CA VAL A 95 -0.82 1.09 19.82
C VAL A 95 -0.61 -0.42 19.87
N SER A 96 -0.78 -0.98 21.06
CA SER A 96 -0.81 -2.41 21.30
C SER A 96 -2.04 -2.75 22.12
N TYR A 97 -2.47 -4.01 22.09
CA TYR A 97 -3.48 -4.51 23.01
C TYR A 97 -2.99 -5.77 23.68
N GLU A 98 -3.48 -6.01 24.88
CA GLU A 98 -3.21 -7.21 25.65
C GLU A 98 -4.53 -7.86 26.08
N ASP A 99 -4.53 -9.18 26.08
CA ASP A 99 -5.58 -9.97 26.70
C ASP A 99 -5.08 -10.42 28.07
N LEU A 100 -5.72 -9.90 29.13
CA LEU A 100 -5.33 -10.18 30.52
C LEU A 100 -5.51 -11.65 30.90
N CYS A 101 -6.40 -12.38 30.21
CA CYS A 101 -6.62 -13.80 30.48
C CYS A 101 -5.49 -14.68 29.91
N SER A 102 -5.00 -14.36 28.71
CA SER A 102 -3.94 -15.13 28.05
C SER A 102 -2.53 -14.58 28.28
N GLY A 103 -2.40 -13.34 28.76
CA GLY A 103 -1.12 -12.65 28.95
C GLY A 103 -0.39 -12.31 27.65
N LYS A 104 -1.05 -12.49 26.51
CA LYS A 104 -0.47 -12.22 25.18
C LYS A 104 -0.71 -10.76 24.80
N GLN A 105 0.27 -10.18 24.11
CA GLN A 105 0.24 -8.81 23.61
C GLN A 105 0.46 -8.80 22.10
N TRP A 106 -0.30 -7.98 21.40
CA TRP A 106 -0.19 -7.78 19.95
C TRP A 106 -0.10 -6.29 19.62
N ASN A 107 0.55 -5.96 18.51
CA ASN A 107 0.54 -4.59 17.98
C ASN A 107 -0.74 -4.38 17.15
N VAL A 108 -1.30 -3.17 17.21
CA VAL A 108 -2.52 -2.80 16.46
C VAL A 108 -2.16 -1.93 15.27
N CYS A 109 -1.44 -0.85 15.56
CA CYS A 109 -1.02 0.13 14.58
C CYS A 109 0.15 0.96 15.12
N LYS A 110 0.91 1.53 14.18
CA LYS A 110 1.84 2.62 14.41
C LYS A 110 1.30 3.84 13.66
N ALA A 111 1.32 5.00 14.30
CA ALA A 111 0.85 6.24 13.72
C ALA A 111 1.82 7.37 14.00
N TYR A 112 1.83 8.38 13.14
CA TYR A 112 2.60 9.60 13.33
C TYR A 112 1.67 10.79 13.18
N ALA A 113 1.76 11.73 14.10
CA ALA A 113 0.94 12.94 14.08
C ALA A 113 1.84 14.18 14.23
N THR A 114 1.48 15.25 13.53
CA THR A 114 2.16 16.54 13.65
C THR A 114 1.31 17.48 14.50
N PHE A 115 1.90 17.97 15.58
CA PHE A 115 1.28 18.96 16.46
C PHE A 115 1.95 20.32 16.29
N VAL A 116 1.16 21.38 16.44
CA VAL A 116 1.64 22.77 16.43
C VAL A 116 1.34 23.40 17.79
N ALA A 117 2.37 23.98 18.40
CA ALA A 117 2.26 24.67 19.67
C ALA A 117 1.65 26.07 19.47
N GLN A 118 0.62 26.39 20.24
CA GLN A 118 -0.03 27.70 20.22
C GLN A 118 0.52 28.59 21.34
N GLY A 119 0.97 29.79 20.98
CA GLY A 119 1.38 30.81 21.94
C GLY A 119 0.19 31.45 22.65
N LYS A 120 0.43 32.07 23.82
CA LYS A 120 -0.60 32.85 24.57
C LYS A 120 -1.11 34.08 23.81
N ALA A 121 -0.33 34.59 22.87
CA ALA A 121 -0.76 35.51 21.83
C ALA A 121 -0.73 34.73 20.51
N THR A 122 -1.60 35.05 19.56
CA THR A 122 -1.90 34.36 18.28
C THR A 122 -0.72 34.02 17.34
N GLY A 123 0.53 34.15 17.79
CA GLY A 123 1.75 33.72 17.12
C GLY A 123 2.19 32.28 17.46
N LYS A 124 2.90 31.67 16.51
CA LYS A 124 3.51 30.34 16.67
C LYS A 124 4.65 30.38 17.68
N MET A 125 4.64 29.48 18.67
CA MET A 125 5.72 29.38 19.65
C MET A 125 6.92 28.64 19.06
N LYS A 126 8.14 29.10 19.37
CA LYS A 126 9.39 28.41 18.99
C LYS A 126 9.69 27.30 20.00
N LEU A 127 9.75 26.07 19.52
CA LEU A 127 9.98 24.88 20.33
C LEU A 127 11.47 24.66 20.61
N LYS A 128 11.76 24.04 21.75
CA LYS A 128 13.10 23.56 22.07
C LYS A 128 13.41 22.33 21.21
N PRO A 129 14.57 22.26 20.52
CA PRO A 129 14.98 21.05 19.80
C PRO A 129 15.11 19.87 20.77
N LEU A 130 14.64 18.70 20.35
CA LEU A 130 14.81 17.45 21.11
C LEU A 130 16.14 16.81 20.72
N ALA A 131 17.00 16.53 21.70
CA ALA A 131 18.25 15.80 21.48
C ALA A 131 18.02 14.30 21.70
N PRO A 132 18.07 13.45 20.66
CA PRO A 132 17.93 12.01 20.81
C PRO A 132 19.15 11.41 21.55
N GLN A 133 18.93 10.50 22.49
CA GLN A 133 20.01 9.87 23.26
C GLN A 133 20.35 8.48 22.73
N THR A 134 19.33 7.67 22.48
CA THR A 134 19.50 6.29 22.01
C THR A 134 19.69 6.21 20.49
N GLU A 135 20.30 5.13 19.99
CA GLU A 135 20.43 4.91 18.54
C GLU A 135 19.07 4.81 17.84
N GLU A 136 18.07 4.22 18.51
CA GLU A 136 16.68 4.18 18.02
C GLU A 136 16.10 5.59 17.87
N GLU A 137 16.27 6.46 18.87
CA GLU A 137 15.80 7.84 18.81
C GLU A 137 16.55 8.66 17.74
N LYS A 138 17.85 8.42 17.54
CA LYS A 138 18.63 9.09 16.47
C LYS A 138 18.10 8.71 15.10
N MET A 139 17.78 7.42 14.90
CA MET A 139 17.17 6.91 13.68
C MET A 139 15.75 7.48 13.50
N GLU A 140 14.90 7.47 14.51
CA GLU A 140 13.57 8.05 14.42
C GLU A 140 13.61 9.56 14.12
N HIS A 141 14.58 10.28 14.69
CA HIS A 141 14.80 11.70 14.45
C HIS A 141 15.24 12.01 13.01
N SER A 142 16.07 11.15 12.38
CA SER A 142 16.43 11.30 10.97
C SER A 142 15.23 10.99 10.06
N ILE A 143 14.54 9.87 10.30
CA ILE A 143 13.35 9.48 9.52
C ILE A 143 12.23 10.52 9.64
N ALA A 144 12.08 11.19 10.79
CA ALA A 144 11.11 12.26 10.97
C ALA A 144 11.29 13.45 10.00
N ALA A 145 12.52 13.74 9.57
CA ALA A 145 12.76 14.75 8.53
C ALA A 145 12.28 14.29 7.16
N GLU A 146 12.56 13.04 6.78
CA GLU A 146 12.11 12.48 5.51
C GLU A 146 10.58 12.36 5.46
N ARG A 147 9.94 11.89 6.55
CA ARG A 147 8.48 11.91 6.67
C ARG A 147 7.90 13.31 6.48
N ARG A 148 8.51 14.33 7.10
CA ARG A 148 8.08 15.72 6.90
C ARG A 148 8.21 16.17 5.44
N ARG A 149 9.29 15.82 4.76
CA ARG A 149 9.47 16.11 3.33
C ARG A 149 8.35 15.48 2.50
N MET A 150 8.01 14.22 2.80
CA MET A 150 6.91 13.49 2.14
C MET A 150 5.53 14.12 2.40
N ARG A 151 5.26 14.65 3.61
CA ARG A 151 4.01 15.36 3.91
C ARG A 151 3.83 16.61 3.05
N LEU A 152 4.89 17.39 2.89
CA LEU A 152 4.88 18.62 2.11
C LEU A 152 4.74 18.31 0.61
N ALA A 153 5.48 17.32 0.12
CA ALA A 153 5.44 16.91 -1.29
C ALA A 153 4.13 16.22 -1.69
N HIS A 154 3.38 15.63 -0.76
CA HIS A 154 2.18 14.85 -1.06
C HIS A 154 1.17 15.55 -1.98
N THR A 155 0.91 16.83 -1.73
CA THR A 155 -0.07 17.58 -2.52
C THR A 155 0.40 17.75 -3.96
N ASP A 156 1.71 17.92 -4.15
CA ASP A 156 2.32 18.09 -5.46
C ASP A 156 2.39 16.74 -6.19
N THR A 157 2.83 15.68 -5.51
CA THR A 157 2.82 14.31 -6.04
C THR A 157 1.43 13.88 -6.53
N LEU A 158 0.39 14.20 -5.76
CA LEU A 158 -0.99 13.87 -6.16
C LEU A 158 -1.42 14.65 -7.40
N LYS A 159 -1.05 15.93 -7.52
CA LYS A 159 -1.32 16.74 -8.73
C LYS A 159 -0.56 16.21 -9.94
N ASP A 160 0.71 15.84 -9.76
CA ASP A 160 1.55 15.32 -10.84
C ASP A 160 1.00 13.99 -11.38
N LEU A 161 0.56 13.09 -10.49
CA LEU A 161 -0.06 11.83 -10.88
C LEU A 161 -1.36 12.02 -11.67
N LEU A 162 -2.18 13.00 -11.28
CA LEU A 162 -3.43 13.30 -11.98
C LEU A 162 -3.19 13.98 -13.34
N THR A 163 -2.10 14.73 -13.47
CA THR A 163 -1.73 15.40 -14.73
C THR A 163 -1.16 14.40 -15.74
N ASN A 164 -0.39 13.42 -15.26
CA ASN A 164 0.27 12.40 -16.10
C ASN A 164 -0.61 11.18 -16.39
N SER A 165 -1.73 10.98 -15.69
CA SER A 165 -2.67 9.91 -16.02
C SER A 165 -3.36 10.21 -17.34
N THR A 166 -3.07 9.42 -18.38
CA THR A 166 -3.76 9.49 -19.67
C THR A 166 -5.26 9.30 -19.44
N LEU A 167 -6.06 10.26 -19.91
CA LEU A 167 -7.52 10.19 -19.87
C LEU A 167 -7.98 8.93 -20.63
N GLN A 168 -8.32 7.87 -19.91
CA GLN A 168 -9.05 6.75 -20.48
C GLN A 168 -10.40 6.60 -19.78
N THR A 169 -11.40 7.11 -20.49
CA THR A 169 -12.83 6.91 -20.28
C THR A 169 -13.25 5.67 -21.07
N GLU A 170 -12.62 4.52 -20.86
CA GLU A 170 -13.07 3.26 -21.47
C GLU A 170 -13.17 2.20 -20.38
N ARG A 171 -14.40 2.03 -19.89
CA ARG A 171 -14.82 0.78 -19.24
C ARG A 171 -15.79 0.11 -20.20
N GLU A 172 -15.34 -1.01 -20.77
CA GLU A 172 -16.25 -1.98 -21.37
C GLU A 172 -17.09 -2.63 -20.26
N ASN A 173 -18.40 -2.66 -20.51
CA ASN A 173 -19.37 -3.36 -19.70
C ASN A 173 -19.18 -4.88 -19.87
N GLY A 174 -18.69 -5.56 -18.83
CA GLY A 174 -18.75 -7.01 -18.68
C GLY A 174 -18.05 -7.40 -17.37
N ASP A 175 -18.55 -8.24 -16.48
CA ASP A 175 -19.78 -9.02 -16.39
C ASP A 175 -20.43 -8.76 -15.01
N CYS A 176 -21.74 -9.03 -14.95
CA CYS A 176 -22.67 -8.91 -13.82
C CYS A 176 -22.06 -8.86 -12.39
N ASN A 177 -21.82 -7.65 -11.88
CA ASN A 177 -21.86 -7.32 -10.45
C ASN A 177 -22.67 -6.02 -10.30
N THR A 178 -23.53 -5.94 -9.29
CA THR A 178 -24.49 -4.85 -9.10
C THR A 178 -23.77 -3.50 -9.02
N VAL A 179 -23.80 -2.72 -10.10
CA VAL A 179 -23.18 -1.41 -10.13
C VAL A 179 -24.05 -0.42 -9.36
N VAL A 180 -23.53 0.14 -8.26
CA VAL A 180 -24.27 1.07 -7.39
C VAL A 180 -23.83 2.51 -7.68
N PRO A 181 -24.76 3.45 -7.94
CA PRO A 181 -24.43 4.86 -8.06
C PRO A 181 -23.83 5.41 -6.76
N ALA A 182 -22.74 6.17 -6.85
CA ALA A 182 -22.06 6.75 -5.69
C ALA A 182 -23.01 7.58 -4.81
N GLU A 183 -23.96 8.31 -5.40
CA GLU A 183 -24.96 9.13 -4.70
C GLU A 183 -25.73 8.36 -3.62
N LYS A 184 -26.04 7.08 -3.85
CA LYS A 184 -26.78 6.25 -2.88
C LYS A 184 -25.99 6.03 -1.58
N THR A 185 -24.67 6.18 -1.65
CA THR A 185 -23.76 6.02 -0.51
C THR A 185 -23.56 7.33 0.27
N ARG A 186 -24.06 8.47 -0.23
CA ARG A 186 -23.83 9.79 0.38
C ARG A 186 -24.46 9.91 1.75
N VAL A 187 -23.66 10.23 2.76
CA VAL A 187 -24.10 10.48 4.14
C VAL A 187 -23.75 11.91 4.52
N GLU A 188 -24.68 12.58 5.19
CA GLU A 188 -24.43 13.87 5.83
C GLU A 188 -24.81 13.78 7.30
N SER A 189 -23.94 14.27 8.18
CA SER A 189 -24.22 14.42 9.61
C SER A 189 -23.80 15.80 10.07
N VAL A 190 -24.48 16.35 11.07
CA VAL A 190 -24.14 17.61 11.69
C VAL A 190 -23.91 17.39 13.18
N GLU A 191 -22.73 17.73 13.65
CA GLU A 191 -22.34 17.59 15.06
C GLU A 191 -22.09 18.97 15.67
N LEU A 192 -22.68 19.23 16.83
CA LEU A 192 -22.43 20.45 17.60
C LEU A 192 -21.19 20.27 18.48
N VAL A 193 -20.23 21.19 18.37
CA VAL A 193 -19.05 21.19 19.24
C VAL A 193 -19.44 21.69 20.62
N LEU A 194 -19.40 20.78 21.60
CA LEU A 194 -19.68 21.04 23.01
C LEU A 194 -18.38 21.16 23.81
N PRO A 195 -18.41 21.72 25.04
CA PRO A 195 -17.23 21.82 25.90
C PRO A 195 -16.39 20.54 26.07
N PRO A 196 -16.94 19.32 26.22
CA PRO A 196 -16.12 18.10 26.32
C PRO A 196 -15.39 17.72 25.02
N HIS A 197 -15.74 18.34 23.90
CA HIS A 197 -15.13 18.08 22.59
C HIS A 197 -13.90 18.96 22.33
N ALA A 198 -13.61 19.91 23.22
CA ALA A 198 -12.55 20.89 23.07
C ALA A 198 -11.60 20.89 24.26
N ASN A 199 -10.40 21.41 24.03
CA ASN A 199 -9.44 21.67 25.08
C ASN A 199 -9.90 22.87 25.94
N HIS A 200 -9.18 23.14 27.04
CA HIS A 200 -9.49 24.24 27.96
C HIS A 200 -9.42 25.64 27.33
N GLN A 201 -8.88 25.78 26.11
CA GLN A 201 -8.88 27.03 25.33
C GLN A 201 -10.07 27.12 24.36
N GLY A 202 -10.94 26.13 24.34
CA GLY A 202 -12.11 26.07 23.47
C GLY A 202 -11.81 25.61 22.04
N ASN A 203 -10.61 25.09 21.74
CA ASN A 203 -10.29 24.49 20.44
C ASN A 203 -10.68 23.01 20.43
N THR A 204 -11.40 22.59 19.40
CA THR A 204 -11.85 21.19 19.24
C THR A 204 -10.67 20.23 19.12
N PHE A 205 -10.72 19.09 19.81
CA PHE A 205 -9.71 18.05 19.69
C PHE A 205 -9.78 17.39 18.30
N GLY A 206 -8.61 17.22 17.66
CA GLY A 206 -8.52 16.56 16.35
C GLY A 206 -9.06 15.13 16.40
N GLY A 207 -8.81 14.42 17.51
CA GLY A 207 -9.33 13.08 17.79
C GLY A 207 -10.84 12.99 17.80
N GLN A 208 -11.54 14.02 18.29
CA GLN A 208 -12.99 14.04 18.31
C GLN A 208 -13.56 14.22 16.88
N ILE A 209 -12.92 15.07 16.06
CA ILE A 209 -13.29 15.24 14.65
C ILE A 209 -13.06 13.92 13.91
N MET A 210 -11.92 13.27 14.10
CA MET A 210 -11.62 11.95 13.50
C MET A 210 -12.64 10.89 13.89
N ALA A 211 -13.10 10.87 15.15
CA ALA A 211 -14.13 9.93 15.60
C ALA A 211 -15.46 10.13 14.86
N TRP A 212 -15.91 11.38 14.70
CA TRP A 212 -17.12 11.66 13.94
C TRP A 212 -16.97 11.33 12.45
N MET A 213 -15.79 11.60 11.87
CA MET A 213 -15.52 11.27 10.47
C MET A 213 -15.62 9.77 10.23
N GLU A 214 -15.04 8.96 11.11
CA GLU A 214 -15.08 7.49 11.01
C GLU A 214 -16.53 7.00 11.06
N ASN A 215 -17.34 7.48 12.00
CA ASN A 215 -18.75 7.10 12.11
C ASN A 215 -19.52 7.36 10.80
N VAL A 216 -19.37 8.55 10.21
CA VAL A 216 -20.07 8.91 8.96
C VAL A 216 -19.53 8.11 7.77
N ALA A 217 -18.22 7.85 7.73
CA ALA A 217 -17.59 7.04 6.69
C ALA A 217 -18.05 5.58 6.73
N THR A 218 -18.12 5.01 7.93
CA THR A 218 -18.59 3.64 8.17
C THR A 218 -20.03 3.45 7.72
N ILE A 219 -20.90 4.46 7.95
CA ILE A 219 -22.28 4.44 7.43
C ILE A 219 -22.29 4.48 5.90
N ALA A 220 -21.47 5.33 5.26
CA ALA A 220 -21.39 5.41 3.81
C ALA A 220 -20.90 4.09 3.18
N ALA A 221 -19.88 3.47 3.78
CA ALA A 221 -19.38 2.16 3.38
C ALA A 221 -20.45 1.06 3.57
N SER A 222 -21.18 1.09 4.69
CA SER A 222 -22.25 0.13 4.99
C SER A 222 -23.40 0.21 3.97
N ARG A 223 -23.71 1.41 3.45
CA ARG A 223 -24.71 1.60 2.40
C ARG A 223 -24.33 0.96 1.07
N LEU A 224 -23.03 0.82 0.78
CA LEU A 224 -22.56 0.15 -0.44
C LEU A 224 -22.59 -1.38 -0.30
N CYS A 225 -22.01 -1.91 0.78
CA CYS A 225 -21.84 -3.35 0.93
C CYS A 225 -23.02 -4.07 1.61
N HIS A 226 -23.97 -3.34 2.20
CA HIS A 226 -25.04 -3.91 3.02
C HIS A 226 -24.53 -4.86 4.12
N ALA A 227 -23.30 -4.63 4.59
CA ALA A 227 -22.60 -5.41 5.58
C ALA A 227 -21.88 -4.47 6.56
N HIS A 228 -21.08 -5.02 7.46
CA HIS A 228 -20.31 -4.25 8.42
C HIS A 228 -18.86 -4.11 7.94
N PRO A 229 -18.50 -2.96 7.38
CA PRO A 229 -17.14 -2.72 6.91
C PRO A 229 -16.21 -2.47 8.11
N THR A 230 -14.99 -2.99 8.01
CA THR A 230 -13.90 -2.74 8.95
C THR A 230 -12.96 -1.70 8.34
N LEU A 231 -12.62 -0.66 9.10
CA LEU A 231 -11.64 0.34 8.66
C LEU A 231 -10.24 -0.28 8.65
N LYS A 232 -9.59 -0.29 7.48
CA LYS A 232 -8.25 -0.86 7.33
C LYS A 232 -7.16 0.20 7.34
N THR A 233 -7.39 1.31 6.63
CA THR A 233 -6.40 2.39 6.55
C THR A 233 -7.06 3.76 6.55
N ILE A 234 -6.38 4.73 7.15
CA ILE A 234 -6.68 6.16 7.03
C ILE A 234 -5.51 6.80 6.33
N GLU A 235 -5.77 7.55 5.27
CA GLU A 235 -4.72 8.23 4.53
C GLU A 235 -4.32 9.54 5.20
N MET A 236 -3.09 9.97 4.93
CA MET A 236 -2.53 11.19 5.46
C MET A 236 -3.37 12.42 5.08
N PHE A 237 -3.76 13.20 6.07
CA PHE A 237 -4.53 14.43 5.86
C PHE A 237 -4.07 15.57 6.77
N HIS A 238 -4.52 16.79 6.44
CA HIS A 238 -4.17 18.01 7.14
C HIS A 238 -5.43 18.72 7.65
N PHE A 239 -5.35 19.26 8.86
CA PHE A 239 -6.33 20.22 9.39
C PHE A 239 -5.98 21.61 8.85
N ARG A 240 -6.87 22.16 8.02
CA ARG A 240 -6.71 23.45 7.31
C ARG A 240 -7.11 24.64 8.16
N GLY A 241 -8.07 24.46 9.08
CA GLY A 241 -8.62 25.53 9.90
C GLY A 241 -8.98 25.07 11.31
N PRO A 242 -8.98 26.00 12.29
CA PRO A 242 -9.39 25.69 13.65
C PRO A 242 -10.92 25.56 13.75
N SER A 243 -11.37 24.70 14.67
CA SER A 243 -12.75 24.58 15.11
C SER A 243 -12.82 24.92 16.60
N GLN A 244 -13.90 25.59 17.02
CA GLN A 244 -14.11 26.01 18.41
C GLN A 244 -15.44 25.50 18.96
N VAL A 245 -15.56 25.52 20.30
CA VAL A 245 -16.84 25.26 20.98
C VAL A 245 -17.94 26.18 20.44
N GLY A 246 -19.10 25.61 20.15
CA GLY A 246 -20.24 26.28 19.53
C GLY A 246 -20.26 26.24 18.01
N ASP A 247 -19.19 25.78 17.35
CA ASP A 247 -19.23 25.49 15.92
C ASP A 247 -20.11 24.26 15.64
N ARG A 248 -20.80 24.25 14.50
CA ARG A 248 -21.46 23.07 13.93
C ARG A 248 -20.57 22.50 12.83
N LEU A 249 -20.21 21.23 12.97
CA LEU A 249 -19.43 20.50 11.99
C LEU A 249 -20.38 19.72 11.09
N LEU A 250 -20.44 20.09 9.81
CA LEU A 250 -21.10 19.32 8.77
C LEU A 250 -20.09 18.33 8.19
N LEU A 251 -20.35 17.04 8.39
CA LEU A 251 -19.58 15.95 7.83
C LEU A 251 -20.32 15.41 6.62
N LYS A 252 -19.67 15.43 5.45
CA LYS A 252 -20.19 14.83 4.20
C LYS A 252 -19.30 13.66 3.82
N ALA A 253 -19.86 12.46 3.75
CA ALA A 253 -19.13 11.28 3.30
C ALA A 253 -19.77 10.67 2.06
N ILE A 254 -18.94 10.10 1.18
CA ILE A 254 -19.37 9.37 -0.01
C ILE A 254 -18.29 8.37 -0.43
N VAL A 255 -18.69 7.22 -0.98
CA VAL A 255 -17.73 6.28 -1.57
C VAL A 255 -17.18 6.86 -2.87
N ASN A 256 -15.86 7.06 -2.93
CA ASN A 256 -15.18 7.61 -4.11
C ASN A 256 -14.90 6.52 -5.15
N ASN A 257 -14.45 5.36 -4.68
CA ASN A 257 -14.11 4.22 -5.53
C ASN A 257 -14.26 2.91 -4.76
N ALA A 258 -14.64 1.84 -5.45
CA ALA A 258 -14.67 0.48 -4.95
C ALA A 258 -13.71 -0.37 -5.79
N PHE A 259 -12.78 -1.01 -5.10
CA PHE A 259 -11.93 -2.09 -5.62
C PHE A 259 -12.56 -3.43 -5.27
N LYS A 260 -11.99 -4.54 -5.77
CA LYS A 260 -12.61 -5.87 -5.60
C LYS A 260 -13.00 -6.20 -4.15
N ASN A 261 -12.09 -5.99 -3.20
CA ASN A 261 -12.27 -6.35 -1.79
C ASN A 261 -12.18 -5.14 -0.83
N SER A 262 -12.08 -3.93 -1.36
CA SER A 262 -11.92 -2.73 -0.54
C SER A 262 -12.55 -1.52 -1.19
N MET A 263 -13.02 -0.57 -0.39
CA MET A 263 -13.60 0.68 -0.87
C MET A 263 -12.94 1.86 -0.21
N GLU A 264 -12.80 2.96 -0.96
CA GLU A 264 -12.33 4.23 -0.43
C GLU A 264 -13.53 5.17 -0.23
N VAL A 265 -13.67 5.67 1.00
CA VAL A 265 -14.68 6.66 1.39
C VAL A 265 -13.98 7.99 1.65
N GLY A 266 -14.42 9.03 0.94
CA GLY A 266 -14.00 10.41 1.21
C GLY A 266 -14.93 11.06 2.22
N VAL A 267 -14.36 11.76 3.20
CA VAL A 267 -15.10 12.56 4.18
C VAL A 267 -14.59 14.00 4.16
N CYS A 268 -15.49 14.95 3.96
CA CYS A 268 -15.23 16.38 4.04
C CYS A 268 -15.90 16.96 5.29
N VAL A 269 -15.16 17.74 6.08
CA VAL A 269 -15.65 18.41 7.28
C VAL A 269 -15.66 19.92 7.07
N GLU A 270 -16.84 20.51 7.15
CA GLU A 270 -17.09 21.94 7.05
C GLU A 270 -17.58 22.46 8.41
N ALA A 271 -17.01 23.56 8.91
CA ALA A 271 -17.48 24.23 10.12
C ALA A 271 -18.25 25.52 9.79
N TYR A 272 -19.34 25.75 10.51
CA TYR A 272 -20.12 26.99 10.48
C TYR A 272 -20.67 27.30 11.87
N ARG A 273 -20.87 28.58 12.19
CA ARG A 273 -21.40 28.98 13.51
C ARG A 273 -22.89 29.30 13.46
N GLN A 274 -23.34 29.91 12.37
CA GLN A 274 -24.75 30.24 12.12
C GLN A 274 -25.23 29.65 10.79
N GLU A 275 -26.48 29.20 10.72
CA GLU A 275 -27.04 28.55 9.52
C GLU A 275 -27.06 29.48 8.28
N MET A 276 -27.13 30.79 8.50
CA MET A 276 -27.14 31.83 7.47
C MET A 276 -25.74 32.22 6.98
N GLU A 277 -24.68 31.62 7.51
CA GLU A 277 -23.29 31.95 7.15
C GLU A 277 -22.97 31.43 5.73
N VAL A 278 -22.71 32.36 4.80
CA VAL A 278 -22.51 32.05 3.37
C VAL A 278 -21.22 31.27 3.11
N SER A 279 -20.20 31.46 3.94
CA SER A 279 -18.89 30.82 3.78
C SER A 279 -18.64 29.79 4.87
N ARG A 280 -18.66 28.51 4.48
CA ARG A 280 -18.32 27.40 5.38
C ARG A 280 -16.80 27.21 5.41
N ARG A 281 -16.24 27.09 6.61
CA ARG A 281 -14.79 26.87 6.79
C ARG A 281 -14.48 25.40 6.58
N HIS A 282 -13.73 25.07 5.53
CA HIS A 282 -13.26 23.70 5.32
C HIS A 282 -12.18 23.35 6.37
N ILE A 283 -12.52 22.46 7.30
CA ILE A 283 -11.64 22.04 8.39
C ILE A 283 -10.65 21.00 7.88
N ASN A 284 -11.14 19.90 7.33
CA ASN A 284 -10.30 18.87 6.74
C ASN A 284 -11.08 17.98 5.78
N SER A 285 -10.35 17.32 4.89
CA SER A 285 -10.83 16.20 4.08
C SER A 285 -9.94 15.01 4.35
N ALA A 286 -10.50 13.84 4.62
CA ALA A 286 -9.75 12.60 4.76
C ALA A 286 -10.34 11.49 3.89
N PHE A 287 -9.51 10.50 3.61
CA PHE A 287 -9.85 9.34 2.81
C PHE A 287 -9.60 8.09 3.65
N MET A 288 -10.58 7.22 3.70
CA MET A 288 -10.61 6.04 4.56
C MET A 288 -10.86 4.81 3.71
N THR A 289 -10.01 3.79 3.83
CA THR A 289 -10.18 2.52 3.12
C THR A 289 -10.81 1.47 4.04
N PHE A 290 -11.94 0.95 3.60
CA PHE A 290 -12.71 -0.08 4.28
C PHE A 290 -12.61 -1.41 3.55
N VAL A 291 -12.66 -2.49 4.33
CA VAL A 291 -12.69 -3.88 3.85
C VAL A 291 -13.87 -4.58 4.52
N VAL A 292 -14.57 -5.45 3.79
CA VAL A 292 -15.66 -6.24 4.36
C VAL A 292 -15.13 -7.66 4.56
N LEU A 293 -15.08 -8.11 5.82
CA LEU A 293 -14.64 -9.46 6.17
C LEU A 293 -15.84 -10.41 6.25
N ASP A 294 -15.69 -11.63 5.73
CA ASP A 294 -16.64 -12.73 5.90
C ASP A 294 -16.55 -13.36 7.31
N GLN A 295 -17.26 -14.47 7.53
CA GLN A 295 -17.31 -15.14 8.84
C GLN A 295 -15.98 -15.82 9.18
N GLU A 296 -15.21 -16.20 8.17
CA GLU A 296 -13.87 -16.78 8.27
C GLU A 296 -12.75 -15.71 8.38
N GLY A 297 -13.11 -14.42 8.35
CA GLY A 297 -12.18 -13.30 8.46
C GLY A 297 -11.45 -12.98 7.15
N GLN A 298 -11.90 -13.50 6.02
CA GLN A 298 -11.36 -13.22 4.69
C GLN A 298 -12.06 -12.03 4.02
N PRO A 299 -11.35 -11.23 3.19
CA PRO A 299 -11.96 -10.13 2.46
C PRO A 299 -12.99 -10.60 1.43
N SER A 300 -14.23 -10.20 1.61
CA SER A 300 -15.34 -10.45 0.68
C SER A 300 -15.34 -9.45 -0.49
N THR A 301 -15.86 -9.89 -1.63
CA THR A 301 -15.99 -9.04 -2.82
C THR A 301 -17.16 -8.07 -2.65
N ILE A 302 -16.91 -6.80 -2.97
CA ILE A 302 -17.89 -5.71 -2.83
C ILE A 302 -18.43 -5.24 -4.19
N PRO A 303 -19.64 -4.65 -4.23
CA PRO A 303 -20.20 -4.11 -5.46
C PRO A 303 -19.41 -2.90 -5.97
N MET A 304 -19.31 -2.77 -7.29
CA MET A 304 -18.60 -1.68 -7.94
C MET A 304 -19.41 -0.38 -7.87
N VAL A 305 -18.73 0.74 -7.66
CA VAL A 305 -19.34 2.07 -7.63
C VAL A 305 -19.27 2.73 -9.00
N LYS A 306 -20.41 3.25 -9.47
CA LYS A 306 -20.46 4.14 -10.63
C LYS A 306 -20.29 5.59 -10.19
N PRO A 307 -19.23 6.29 -10.64
CA PRO A 307 -19.05 7.69 -10.33
C PRO A 307 -20.12 8.56 -11.02
N GLU A 308 -20.46 9.67 -10.37
CA GLU A 308 -21.23 10.76 -10.97
C GLU A 308 -20.40 11.48 -12.04
N ALA A 309 -21.05 12.03 -13.07
CA ALA A 309 -20.39 12.84 -14.08
C ALA A 309 -19.74 14.09 -13.45
N GLY A 310 -18.55 14.47 -13.92
CA GLY A 310 -17.81 15.63 -13.41
C GLY A 310 -17.06 15.33 -12.11
N ASP A 311 -17.57 15.83 -10.98
CA ASP A 311 -16.88 15.73 -9.68
C ASP A 311 -16.77 14.28 -9.17
N GLY A 312 -17.69 13.39 -9.56
CA GLY A 312 -17.61 11.96 -9.22
C GLY A 312 -16.43 11.27 -9.92
N GLU A 313 -16.27 11.47 -11.23
CA GLU A 313 -15.15 10.93 -12.01
C GLU A 313 -13.80 11.46 -11.54
N ARG A 314 -13.75 12.73 -11.13
CA ARG A 314 -12.57 13.31 -10.50
C ARG A 314 -12.24 12.55 -9.20
N ARG A 315 -13.20 12.42 -8.27
CA ARG A 315 -13.00 11.70 -7.00
C ARG A 315 -12.56 10.25 -7.21
N TYR A 316 -13.16 9.60 -8.20
CA TYR A 316 -12.83 8.23 -8.58
C TYR A 316 -11.38 8.07 -9.03
N ARG A 317 -10.89 8.96 -9.91
CA ARG A 317 -9.49 8.98 -10.37
C ARG A 317 -8.52 9.32 -9.24
N GLU A 318 -8.87 10.31 -8.42
CA GLU A 318 -8.05 10.66 -7.26
C GLU A 318 -7.93 9.49 -6.28
N ALA A 319 -8.96 8.65 -6.13
CA ALA A 319 -8.90 7.46 -5.27
C ALA A 319 -7.90 6.42 -5.80
N SER A 320 -7.85 6.21 -7.12
CA SER A 320 -6.82 5.37 -7.73
C SER A 320 -5.42 5.97 -7.52
N ALA A 321 -5.26 7.28 -7.67
CA ALA A 321 -3.98 7.96 -7.42
C ALA A 321 -3.54 7.84 -5.95
N ARG A 322 -4.46 8.00 -5.01
CA ARG A 322 -4.21 7.80 -3.58
C ARG A 322 -3.80 6.38 -3.24
N LYS A 323 -4.49 5.38 -3.83
CA LYS A 323 -4.08 3.97 -3.73
C LYS A 323 -2.64 3.74 -4.22
N LYS A 324 -2.24 4.35 -5.35
CA LYS A 324 -0.85 4.28 -5.84
C LYS A 324 0.13 4.87 -4.82
N ILE A 325 -0.11 6.10 -4.36
CA ILE A 325 0.75 6.79 -3.38
C ILE A 325 0.90 5.94 -2.12
N ARG A 326 -0.20 5.34 -1.63
CA ARG A 326 -0.20 4.48 -0.46
C ARG A 326 0.70 3.26 -0.64
N LEU A 327 0.61 2.57 -1.78
CA LEU A 327 1.46 1.43 -2.09
C LEU A 327 2.93 1.87 -2.20
N ASP A 328 3.21 2.95 -2.93
CA ASP A 328 4.57 3.49 -3.06
C ASP A 328 5.18 3.77 -1.69
N ARG A 329 4.47 4.48 -0.80
CA ARG A 329 4.95 4.79 0.56
C ARG A 329 5.19 3.55 1.41
N LYS A 330 4.26 2.59 1.37
CA LYS A 330 4.36 1.36 2.15
C LYS A 330 5.63 0.58 1.79
N TYR A 331 5.93 0.46 0.49
CA TYR A 331 7.02 -0.40 0.02
C TYR A 331 8.37 0.32 -0.21
N ILE A 332 8.38 1.64 -0.41
CA ILE A 332 9.63 2.41 -0.43
C ILE A 332 10.31 2.33 0.95
N ILE A 333 9.54 2.56 2.02
CA ILE A 333 10.07 2.58 3.38
C ILE A 333 10.46 1.17 3.87
N SER A 334 9.68 0.13 3.51
CA SER A 334 9.97 -1.25 3.93
C SER A 334 11.23 -1.83 3.25
N CYS A 335 11.49 -1.46 2.00
CA CYS A 335 12.67 -1.93 1.27
C CYS A 335 13.97 -1.29 1.79
N GLU A 336 13.97 0.01 2.11
CA GLU A 336 15.16 0.67 2.69
C GLU A 336 15.54 0.10 4.06
N GLN A 337 14.54 -0.33 4.84
CA GLN A 337 14.76 -0.90 6.18
C GLN A 337 15.31 -2.33 6.17
N THR A 338 15.12 -3.09 5.09
CA THR A 338 15.30 -4.55 5.17
C THR A 338 16.66 -5.10 4.75
N LYS A 339 17.57 -4.32 4.13
CA LYS A 339 18.93 -4.77 3.73
C LYS A 339 18.99 -6.20 3.15
N VAL A 340 17.93 -6.67 2.47
CA VAL A 340 17.94 -8.00 1.86
C VAL A 340 18.71 -7.88 0.54
N PRO A 341 19.69 -8.75 0.27
CA PRO A 341 20.41 -8.72 -1.00
C PRO A 341 19.42 -9.02 -2.13
N LEU A 342 19.16 -8.01 -2.95
CA LEU A 342 18.25 -8.06 -4.10
C LEU A 342 18.80 -8.93 -5.25
N SER A 343 20.12 -9.00 -5.35
CA SER A 343 20.87 -9.85 -6.28
C SER A 343 21.83 -10.76 -5.52
N VAL A 344 22.12 -11.93 -6.12
CA VAL A 344 23.09 -12.89 -5.57
C VAL A 344 24.38 -12.91 -6.41
N PRO A 345 25.57 -12.92 -5.81
CA PRO A 345 26.81 -13.12 -6.54
C PRO A 345 26.78 -14.43 -7.32
N TRP A 346 27.09 -14.36 -8.61
CA TRP A 346 27.24 -15.56 -9.42
C TRP A 346 28.54 -16.26 -9.06
N ASP A 347 28.42 -17.54 -8.69
CA ASP A 347 29.54 -18.41 -8.38
C ASP A 347 29.35 -19.73 -9.11
N GLN A 348 30.31 -20.04 -9.98
CA GLN A 348 30.27 -21.24 -10.82
C GLN A 348 30.33 -22.53 -10.01
N SER A 349 30.93 -22.51 -8.81
CA SER A 349 30.95 -23.68 -7.91
C SER A 349 29.57 -23.98 -7.32
N ASN A 350 28.74 -22.95 -7.16
CA ASN A 350 27.41 -23.02 -6.55
C ASN A 350 26.27 -22.99 -7.59
N LYS A 351 26.58 -23.17 -8.87
CA LYS A 351 25.61 -23.03 -9.98
C LYS A 351 24.33 -23.85 -9.78
N VAL A 352 24.46 -25.10 -9.34
CA VAL A 352 23.32 -26.02 -9.11
C VAL A 352 22.41 -25.49 -8.00
N TYR A 353 23.01 -24.99 -6.92
CA TYR A 353 22.27 -24.44 -5.78
C TYR A 353 21.58 -23.12 -6.14
N LEU A 354 22.24 -22.26 -6.92
CA LEU A 354 21.66 -21.01 -7.39
C LEU A 354 20.44 -21.24 -8.29
N SER A 355 20.54 -22.17 -9.23
CA SER A 355 19.42 -22.57 -10.09
C SER A 355 18.28 -23.22 -9.30
N TYR A 356 18.60 -24.14 -8.39
CA TYR A 356 17.60 -24.78 -7.53
C TYR A 356 16.85 -23.75 -6.68
N ASN A 357 17.57 -22.82 -6.05
CA ASN A 357 16.95 -21.77 -5.23
C ASN A 357 16.09 -20.82 -6.06
N ASN A 358 16.48 -20.53 -7.29
CA ASN A 358 15.70 -19.70 -8.21
C ASN A 358 14.32 -20.34 -8.46
N VAL A 359 14.32 -21.62 -8.86
CA VAL A 359 13.08 -22.39 -9.10
C VAL A 359 12.27 -22.57 -7.81
N SER A 360 12.93 -22.91 -6.70
CA SER A 360 12.29 -23.09 -5.39
C SER A 360 11.65 -21.80 -4.87
N ALA A 361 12.30 -20.65 -5.08
CA ALA A 361 11.75 -19.36 -4.68
C ALA A 361 10.46 -19.05 -5.45
N LEU A 362 10.44 -19.31 -6.76
CA LEU A 362 9.24 -19.14 -7.57
C LEU A 362 8.13 -20.12 -7.17
N LYS A 363 8.44 -21.41 -6.96
CA LYS A 363 7.46 -22.39 -6.46
C LYS A 363 6.89 -21.97 -5.09
N THR A 364 7.73 -21.45 -4.20
CA THR A 364 7.30 -20.94 -2.89
C THR A 364 6.38 -19.73 -3.04
N LEU A 365 6.66 -18.82 -3.96
CA LEU A 365 5.81 -17.65 -4.25
C LEU A 365 4.44 -18.06 -4.82
N VAL A 366 4.42 -19.07 -5.71
CA VAL A 366 3.20 -19.65 -6.29
C VAL A 366 2.33 -20.31 -5.23
N ALA A 367 2.95 -21.04 -4.29
CA ALA A 367 2.25 -21.79 -3.23
C ALA A 367 1.63 -20.90 -2.13
N LYS A 368 1.89 -19.59 -2.11
CA LYS A 368 1.27 -18.69 -1.12
C LYS A 368 -0.24 -18.65 -1.30
N THR A 369 -0.98 -18.64 -0.19
CA THR A 369 -2.46 -18.69 -0.20
C THR A 369 -3.12 -17.31 -0.27
N ASN A 370 -2.38 -16.25 0.07
CA ASN A 370 -2.95 -14.92 0.34
C ASN A 370 -3.08 -14.04 -0.93
N TRP A 371 -3.18 -14.65 -2.11
CA TRP A 371 -3.32 -13.91 -3.36
C TRP A 371 -4.72 -13.32 -3.49
N VAL A 372 -4.79 -12.00 -3.64
CA VAL A 372 -6.05 -11.28 -3.83
C VAL A 372 -6.20 -10.90 -5.29
N LEU A 373 -7.31 -11.30 -5.95
CA LEU A 373 -7.59 -10.83 -7.30
C LEU A 373 -7.83 -9.30 -7.24
N ALA A 374 -7.02 -8.54 -7.96
CA ALA A 374 -7.13 -7.10 -8.03
C ALA A 374 -8.08 -6.67 -9.14
N THR A 375 -7.87 -7.19 -10.36
CA THR A 375 -8.61 -6.80 -11.56
C THR A 375 -8.69 -7.97 -12.56
N GLU A 376 -9.77 -8.02 -13.34
CA GLU A 376 -9.99 -8.99 -14.41
C GLU A 376 -10.51 -8.24 -15.64
N ILE A 377 -9.83 -8.39 -16.77
CA ILE A 377 -10.15 -7.73 -18.06
C ILE A 377 -9.88 -8.74 -19.18
N ASP A 378 -10.81 -8.95 -20.11
CA ASP A 378 -10.61 -9.85 -21.27
C ASP A 378 -10.08 -11.25 -20.91
N LYS A 379 -10.57 -11.87 -19.84
CA LYS A 379 -10.09 -13.17 -19.30
C LYS A 379 -8.63 -13.17 -18.80
N VAL A 380 -7.98 -12.02 -18.76
CA VAL A 380 -6.69 -11.82 -18.09
C VAL A 380 -6.96 -11.40 -16.65
N ARG A 381 -6.46 -12.19 -15.70
CA ARG A 381 -6.66 -11.99 -14.26
C ARG A 381 -5.37 -11.50 -13.62
N MET A 382 -5.42 -10.35 -12.96
CA MET A 382 -4.30 -9.82 -12.18
C MET A 382 -4.59 -10.00 -10.68
N TYR A 383 -3.68 -10.65 -9.99
CA TYR A 383 -3.69 -10.80 -8.54
C TYR A 383 -2.52 -10.06 -7.91
N THR A 384 -2.73 -9.62 -6.68
CA THR A 384 -1.73 -8.92 -5.87
C THR A 384 -1.58 -9.61 -4.54
N LEU A 385 -0.35 -9.63 -4.03
CA LEU A 385 0.01 -10.12 -2.73
C LEU A 385 0.75 -9.00 -2.01
N GLU A 386 0.10 -8.41 -1.02
CA GLU A 386 0.66 -7.36 -0.18
C GLU A 386 1.24 -7.97 1.10
N GLU A 387 2.57 -8.10 1.18
CA GLU A 387 3.27 -8.53 2.39
C GLU A 387 3.87 -7.32 3.12
N ASP A 388 4.38 -7.49 4.33
CA ASP A 388 4.96 -6.37 5.09
C ASP A 388 6.20 -5.76 4.40
N LYS A 389 6.94 -6.59 3.65
CA LYS A 389 8.21 -6.22 3.04
C LYS A 389 8.14 -5.98 1.54
N TYR A 390 7.27 -6.71 0.84
CA TYR A 390 7.26 -6.75 -0.62
C TYR A 390 5.85 -6.69 -1.17
N LEU A 391 5.71 -6.02 -2.32
CA LEU A 391 4.52 -6.10 -3.16
C LEU A 391 4.79 -7.14 -4.24
N SER A 392 3.97 -8.18 -4.32
CA SER A 392 4.04 -9.13 -5.43
C SER A 392 2.78 -9.06 -6.27
N PHE A 393 2.90 -9.33 -7.56
CA PHE A 393 1.76 -9.48 -8.45
C PHE A 393 1.90 -10.74 -9.29
N ARG A 394 0.77 -11.30 -9.70
CA ARG A 394 0.72 -12.32 -10.72
C ARG A 394 -0.36 -12.00 -11.74
N ILE A 395 -0.09 -12.29 -13.01
CA ILE A 395 -1.04 -12.12 -14.11
C ILE A 395 -1.24 -13.48 -14.74
N GLU A 396 -2.48 -13.85 -14.95
CA GLU A 396 -2.93 -15.17 -15.41
C GLU A 396 -3.80 -15.01 -16.66
N MET A 397 -3.58 -15.87 -17.65
CA MET A 397 -4.43 -16.04 -18.83
C MET A 397 -4.50 -17.50 -19.23
N SER A 398 -5.61 -17.91 -19.86
CA SER A 398 -5.79 -19.26 -20.41
C SER A 398 -5.88 -19.17 -21.94
N LEU A 399 -5.08 -19.98 -22.63
CA LEU A 399 -4.86 -19.92 -24.07
C LEU A 399 -4.98 -21.32 -24.69
N CYS A 400 -5.44 -21.39 -25.94
CA CYS A 400 -5.50 -22.65 -26.67
C CYS A 400 -4.15 -22.98 -27.33
N ILE A 401 -3.16 -23.44 -26.56
CA ILE A 401 -1.81 -23.82 -27.00
C ILE A 401 -1.32 -25.03 -26.19
N ASP A 402 -0.41 -25.84 -26.74
CA ASP A 402 0.28 -26.88 -25.98
C ASP A 402 1.25 -26.28 -24.94
N ALA A 403 1.25 -26.80 -23.71
CA ALA A 403 2.07 -26.24 -22.63
C ALA A 403 3.58 -26.38 -22.88
N THR A 404 4.00 -27.41 -23.62
CA THR A 404 5.41 -27.63 -23.98
C THR A 404 5.86 -26.57 -24.98
N GLN A 405 5.03 -26.26 -25.97
CA GLN A 405 5.30 -25.18 -26.93
C GLN A 405 5.37 -23.82 -26.22
N ALA A 406 4.40 -23.52 -25.33
CA ALA A 406 4.42 -22.30 -24.54
C ALA A 406 5.67 -22.21 -23.64
N PHE A 407 6.10 -23.33 -23.05
CA PHE A 407 7.31 -23.41 -22.24
C PHE A 407 8.57 -23.03 -23.02
N PHE A 408 8.75 -23.55 -24.23
CA PHE A 408 9.92 -23.21 -25.03
C PHE A 408 9.93 -21.75 -25.44
N LEU A 409 8.80 -21.24 -25.95
CA LEU A 409 8.66 -19.84 -26.38
C LEU A 409 8.88 -18.85 -25.22
N LEU A 410 8.36 -19.12 -24.03
CA LEU A 410 8.52 -18.24 -22.87
C LEU A 410 9.87 -18.40 -22.16
N SER A 411 10.58 -19.52 -22.37
CA SER A 411 11.92 -19.72 -21.84
C SER A 411 13.00 -18.94 -22.60
N ASP A 412 12.79 -18.65 -23.90
CA ASP A 412 13.75 -17.90 -24.69
C ASP A 412 13.61 -16.38 -24.48
N LEU A 413 14.38 -15.84 -23.54
CA LEU A 413 14.41 -14.41 -23.27
C LEU A 413 14.87 -13.57 -24.47
N ARG A 414 15.55 -14.16 -25.47
CA ARG A 414 15.98 -13.43 -26.67
C ARG A 414 14.80 -13.00 -27.52
N GLN A 415 13.72 -13.78 -27.57
CA GLN A 415 12.51 -13.44 -28.33
C GLN A 415 11.55 -12.53 -27.54
N ARG A 416 11.82 -12.30 -26.25
CA ARG A 416 10.91 -11.55 -25.38
C ARG A 416 10.68 -10.10 -25.83
N HIS A 417 11.66 -9.46 -26.46
CA HIS A 417 11.55 -8.11 -27.00
C HIS A 417 10.52 -7.98 -28.14
N GLU A 418 10.13 -9.09 -28.79
CA GLU A 418 9.14 -9.08 -29.87
C GLU A 418 7.72 -8.75 -29.38
N TRP A 419 7.42 -9.03 -28.11
CA TRP A 419 6.09 -8.83 -27.53
C TRP A 419 6.09 -8.03 -26.22
N ASP A 420 7.20 -8.01 -25.47
CA ASP A 420 7.33 -7.28 -24.22
C ASP A 420 8.06 -5.95 -24.46
N ARG A 421 7.29 -4.85 -24.53
CA ARG A 421 7.84 -3.49 -24.73
C ARG A 421 8.87 -3.07 -23.69
N HIS A 422 8.88 -3.71 -22.53
CA HIS A 422 9.84 -3.39 -21.47
C HIS A 422 11.23 -3.90 -21.80
N TYR A 423 11.35 -4.90 -22.68
CA TYR A 423 12.62 -5.49 -23.11
C TYR A 423 13.08 -4.81 -24.41
N ALA A 424 14.19 -4.06 -24.34
CA ALA A 424 14.83 -3.50 -25.52
C ALA A 424 15.63 -4.58 -26.26
N SER A 425 16.40 -5.36 -25.51
CA SER A 425 17.19 -6.50 -26.01
C SER A 425 17.53 -7.45 -24.86
N ALA A 426 17.85 -8.70 -25.21
CA ALA A 426 18.37 -9.69 -24.27
C ALA A 426 19.53 -10.45 -24.93
N GLU A 427 20.75 -10.24 -24.42
CA GLU A 427 21.97 -10.90 -24.87
C GLU A 427 22.26 -12.10 -23.96
N LEU A 428 22.52 -13.29 -24.54
CA LEU A 428 22.98 -14.44 -23.77
C LEU A 428 24.44 -14.22 -23.37
N VAL A 429 24.69 -14.08 -22.07
CA VAL A 429 26.04 -13.88 -21.53
C VAL A 429 26.74 -15.21 -21.31
N GLN A 430 26.03 -16.16 -20.69
CA GLN A 430 26.58 -17.47 -20.36
C GLN A 430 25.47 -18.51 -20.37
N GLN A 431 25.69 -19.61 -21.09
CA GLN A 431 24.92 -20.83 -20.93
C GLN A 431 25.57 -21.66 -19.81
N VAL A 432 24.83 -21.90 -18.72
CA VAL A 432 25.33 -22.60 -17.52
C VAL A 432 25.20 -24.11 -17.71
N ASP A 433 24.05 -24.52 -18.22
CA ASP A 433 23.71 -25.86 -18.69
C ASP A 433 22.55 -25.77 -19.72
N GLU A 434 21.87 -26.88 -20.02
CA GLU A 434 20.76 -26.91 -20.99
C GLU A 434 19.52 -26.16 -20.50
N ASP A 435 19.35 -26.00 -19.20
CA ASP A 435 18.15 -25.50 -18.56
C ASP A 435 18.36 -24.23 -17.72
N ASP A 436 19.61 -23.80 -17.54
CA ASP A 436 20.02 -22.59 -16.86
C ASP A 436 20.90 -21.70 -17.74
N MET A 437 20.47 -20.45 -17.92
CA MET A 437 21.12 -19.44 -18.79
C MET A 437 21.18 -18.10 -18.08
N ILE A 438 22.25 -17.33 -18.33
CA ILE A 438 22.40 -15.97 -17.83
C ILE A 438 22.30 -14.98 -18.99
N TYR A 439 21.39 -14.04 -18.86
CA TYR A 439 21.13 -12.99 -19.85
C TYR A 439 21.49 -11.62 -19.31
N HIS A 440 22.00 -10.76 -20.19
CA HIS A 440 22.05 -9.32 -19.99
C HIS A 440 20.86 -8.70 -20.73
N VAL A 441 19.95 -8.10 -19.97
CA VAL A 441 18.71 -7.54 -20.48
C VAL A 441 18.79 -6.03 -20.39
N LEU A 442 18.56 -5.36 -21.51
CA LEU A 442 18.37 -3.91 -21.54
C LEU A 442 16.88 -3.62 -21.50
N SER A 443 16.47 -2.74 -20.60
CA SER A 443 15.09 -2.31 -20.49
C SER A 443 14.90 -0.89 -21.01
N GLN A 444 13.79 -0.69 -21.73
CA GLN A 444 13.34 0.63 -22.15
C GLN A 444 12.70 1.43 -21.00
N THR A 445 12.47 0.80 -19.83
CA THR A 445 11.92 1.51 -18.68
C THR A 445 12.95 2.45 -18.11
N VAL A 446 12.54 3.71 -18.00
CA VAL A 446 13.36 4.79 -17.51
C VAL A 446 13.38 4.74 -15.97
N SER A 447 14.58 4.72 -15.38
CA SER A 447 14.75 4.77 -13.93
C SER A 447 14.35 6.14 -13.36
N GLN A 448 14.30 6.28 -12.04
CA GLN A 448 14.09 7.59 -11.39
C GLN A 448 15.12 8.66 -11.81
N GLU A 449 16.28 8.24 -12.34
CA GLU A 449 17.37 9.11 -12.81
C GLU A 449 17.32 9.41 -14.31
N ASN A 450 16.20 9.10 -14.98
CA ASN A 450 16.02 9.30 -16.41
C ASN A 450 17.00 8.50 -17.32
N LYS A 451 17.55 7.39 -16.80
CA LYS A 451 18.46 6.49 -17.54
C LYS A 451 17.77 5.15 -17.87
N PRO A 452 18.14 4.50 -18.98
CA PRO A 452 17.71 3.12 -19.25
C PRO A 452 18.24 2.18 -18.17
N GLN A 453 17.47 1.12 -17.88
CA GLN A 453 17.86 0.11 -16.91
C GLN A 453 18.53 -1.10 -17.57
N ASP A 454 19.54 -1.67 -16.91
CA ASP A 454 20.10 -2.95 -17.30
C ASP A 454 19.92 -3.99 -16.19
N PHE A 455 19.77 -5.26 -16.58
CA PHE A 455 19.58 -6.37 -15.66
C PHE A 455 20.50 -7.52 -16.07
N VAL A 456 21.06 -8.22 -15.09
CA VAL A 456 21.75 -9.49 -15.30
C VAL A 456 20.91 -10.57 -14.63
N ILE A 457 20.31 -11.45 -15.44
CA ILE A 457 19.24 -12.37 -15.01
C ILE A 457 19.67 -13.82 -15.24
N LEU A 458 19.63 -14.63 -14.19
CA LEU A 458 19.65 -16.08 -14.26
C LEU A 458 18.22 -16.57 -14.59
N ALA A 459 18.08 -17.22 -15.73
CA ALA A 459 16.86 -17.90 -16.18
C ALA A 459 17.02 -19.40 -15.99
N SER A 460 16.17 -20.00 -15.16
CA SER A 460 16.16 -21.42 -14.84
C SER A 460 14.83 -22.04 -15.24
N ARG A 461 14.85 -22.93 -16.24
CA ARG A 461 13.64 -23.60 -16.75
C ARG A 461 13.59 -25.05 -16.26
N ARG A 462 12.41 -25.55 -15.88
CA ARG A 462 12.21 -26.94 -15.42
C ARG A 462 10.88 -27.48 -15.94
N ARG A 463 10.90 -28.72 -16.39
CA ARG A 463 9.71 -29.50 -16.75
C ARG A 463 8.97 -29.98 -15.48
N PRO A 464 7.67 -30.30 -15.59
CA PRO A 464 6.91 -30.87 -14.47
C PRO A 464 7.54 -32.18 -13.99
N CYS A 465 7.49 -32.43 -12.67
CA CYS A 465 7.98 -33.67 -12.08
C CYS A 465 6.89 -34.74 -12.12
N ASP A 466 5.66 -34.36 -11.76
CA ASP A 466 4.49 -35.23 -11.73
C ASP A 466 3.33 -34.68 -12.58
N GLU A 467 2.33 -35.52 -12.88
CA GLU A 467 1.11 -35.06 -13.56
C GLU A 467 0.38 -34.00 -12.72
N GLY A 468 0.12 -32.83 -13.32
CA GLY A 468 -0.50 -31.68 -12.66
C GLY A 468 0.49 -30.61 -12.18
N ASP A 469 1.79 -30.90 -12.17
CA ASP A 469 2.80 -29.88 -11.90
C ASP A 469 2.93 -28.87 -13.04
N PRO A 470 3.31 -27.62 -12.76
CA PRO A 470 3.59 -26.65 -13.80
C PRO A 470 4.98 -26.86 -14.42
N TYR A 471 5.09 -26.47 -15.69
CA TYR A 471 6.38 -26.04 -16.22
C TYR A 471 6.77 -24.72 -15.56
N VAL A 472 8.03 -24.59 -15.16
CA VAL A 472 8.52 -23.43 -14.42
C VAL A 472 9.65 -22.77 -15.19
N VAL A 473 9.57 -21.45 -15.38
CA VAL A 473 10.66 -20.62 -15.90
C VAL A 473 10.92 -19.51 -14.88
N ALA A 474 11.96 -19.69 -14.06
CA ALA A 474 12.29 -18.78 -12.96
C ALA A 474 13.39 -17.79 -13.36
N PHE A 475 13.22 -16.53 -12.96
CA PHE A 475 14.13 -15.42 -13.22
C PHE A 475 14.58 -14.79 -11.91
N ARG A 476 15.89 -14.57 -11.80
CA ARG A 476 16.49 -13.90 -10.64
C ARG A 476 17.72 -13.10 -11.03
N SER A 477 17.92 -11.93 -10.41
CA SER A 477 19.12 -11.13 -10.65
C SER A 477 20.37 -11.74 -10.02
N VAL A 478 21.44 -11.79 -10.80
CA VAL A 478 22.76 -12.25 -10.36
C VAL A 478 23.83 -11.20 -10.68
N THR A 479 24.88 -11.11 -9.87
CA THR A 479 26.02 -10.21 -10.15
C THR A 479 27.18 -11.00 -10.73
N LEU A 480 27.68 -10.53 -11.87
CA LEU A 480 28.81 -11.12 -12.59
C LEU A 480 29.99 -10.13 -12.61
N PRO A 481 31.22 -10.56 -12.29
CA PRO A 481 32.42 -9.72 -12.46
C PRO A 481 32.64 -9.27 -13.90
N THR A 482 32.19 -10.06 -14.88
CA THR A 482 32.31 -9.77 -16.32
C THR A 482 31.37 -8.68 -16.80
N ARG A 483 30.31 -8.35 -16.05
CA ARG A 483 29.31 -7.32 -16.39
C ARG A 483 29.03 -6.42 -15.17
N PRO A 484 30.02 -5.60 -14.74
CA PRO A 484 29.83 -4.66 -13.65
C PRO A 484 28.81 -3.56 -14.02
N PRO A 485 28.28 -2.81 -13.03
CA PRO A 485 27.40 -1.69 -13.29
C PRO A 485 28.07 -0.66 -14.22
N ASN A 486 27.41 -0.30 -15.32
CA ASN A 486 27.88 0.72 -16.24
C ASN A 486 27.22 2.06 -15.88
N PRO A 487 27.95 3.19 -15.76
CA PRO A 487 27.38 4.51 -15.47
C PRO A 487 26.31 5.00 -16.46
N GLU A 488 26.27 4.46 -17.68
CA GLU A 488 25.24 4.76 -18.68
C GLU A 488 23.86 4.18 -18.34
N TYR A 489 23.82 3.09 -17.55
CA TYR A 489 22.60 2.39 -17.20
C TYR A 489 22.38 2.39 -15.68
N THR A 490 21.13 2.42 -15.24
CA THR A 490 20.82 2.14 -13.83
C THR A 490 20.64 0.63 -13.68
N ARG A 491 21.51 -0.04 -12.90
CA ARG A 491 21.39 -1.47 -12.62
C ARG A 491 20.10 -1.76 -11.88
N GLY A 492 19.17 -2.42 -12.56
CA GLY A 492 17.94 -2.94 -11.98
C GLY A 492 18.16 -4.34 -11.39
N GLU A 493 17.34 -4.70 -10.42
CA GLU A 493 17.39 -6.01 -9.76
C GLU A 493 15.98 -6.60 -9.66
N THR A 494 15.87 -7.93 -9.81
CA THR A 494 14.64 -8.69 -9.60
C THR A 494 14.92 -9.85 -8.64
N MET A 495 14.13 -9.93 -7.58
CA MET A 495 14.31 -10.93 -6.52
C MET A 495 13.83 -12.31 -6.92
N CYS A 496 12.61 -12.35 -7.45
CA CYS A 496 11.93 -13.55 -7.90
C CYS A 496 10.86 -13.12 -8.90
N SER A 497 11.02 -13.58 -10.13
CA SER A 497 9.99 -13.45 -11.17
C SER A 497 10.00 -14.69 -12.06
N GLY A 498 8.98 -14.87 -12.89
CA GLY A 498 8.96 -16.01 -13.79
C GLY A 498 7.59 -16.45 -14.24
N PHE A 499 7.56 -17.46 -15.08
CA PHE A 499 6.35 -18.07 -15.60
C PHE A 499 6.11 -19.43 -14.95
N CYS A 500 4.84 -19.72 -14.68
CA CYS A 500 4.36 -21.06 -14.43
C CYS A 500 3.26 -21.38 -15.44
N ILE A 501 3.35 -22.55 -16.05
CA ILE A 501 2.51 -22.97 -17.17
C ILE A 501 1.89 -24.32 -16.81
N TRP A 502 0.56 -24.37 -16.77
CA TRP A 502 -0.20 -25.58 -16.46
C TRP A 502 -0.99 -26.03 -17.69
N GLN A 503 -0.93 -27.31 -18.01
CA GLN A 503 -1.85 -27.93 -18.96
C GLN A 503 -3.17 -28.22 -18.24
N GLU A 504 -4.25 -27.51 -18.57
CA GLU A 504 -5.57 -27.72 -17.94
C GLU A 504 -6.38 -28.78 -18.67
N THR A 505 -6.37 -28.75 -20.01
CA THR A 505 -6.98 -29.76 -20.89
C THR A 505 -6.05 -30.04 -22.06
N ALA A 506 -6.37 -31.00 -22.93
CA ALA A 506 -5.52 -31.32 -24.09
C ALA A 506 -5.20 -30.12 -25.01
N GLU A 507 -6.06 -29.10 -25.02
CA GLU A 507 -5.89 -27.91 -25.87
C GLU A 507 -5.73 -26.62 -25.08
N LEU A 508 -5.99 -26.61 -23.78
CA LEU A 508 -6.00 -25.40 -22.95
C LEU A 508 -4.81 -25.37 -21.99
N THR A 509 -4.04 -24.29 -22.08
CA THR A 509 -2.90 -24.02 -21.22
C THR A 509 -3.11 -22.74 -20.45
N LYS A 510 -2.90 -22.80 -19.13
CA LYS A 510 -2.90 -21.65 -18.24
C LYS A 510 -1.48 -21.14 -18.08
N VAL A 511 -1.24 -19.90 -18.48
CA VAL A 511 0.03 -19.19 -18.34
C VAL A 511 -0.11 -18.16 -17.23
N SER A 512 0.76 -18.23 -16.22
CA SER A 512 0.83 -17.21 -15.18
C SER A 512 2.23 -16.66 -15.03
N TYR A 513 2.37 -15.34 -15.06
CA TYR A 513 3.61 -14.65 -14.69
C TYR A 513 3.53 -14.17 -13.26
N TYR A 514 4.59 -14.39 -12.50
CA TYR A 514 4.76 -13.94 -11.13
C TYR A 514 5.91 -12.96 -11.07
N ASN A 515 5.78 -11.94 -10.24
CA ASN A 515 6.86 -11.00 -9.96
C ASN A 515 6.74 -10.47 -8.54
N GLN A 516 7.84 -10.55 -7.80
CA GLN A 516 8.05 -9.86 -6.55
C GLN A 516 8.70 -8.50 -6.85
N ALA A 517 7.92 -7.42 -6.69
CA ALA A 517 8.32 -6.10 -7.15
C ALA A 517 9.56 -5.60 -6.42
N ALA A 518 10.55 -5.19 -7.20
CA ALA A 518 11.76 -4.57 -6.69
C ALA A 518 11.63 -3.03 -6.64
N PRO A 519 12.41 -2.34 -5.77
CA PRO A 519 12.34 -0.88 -5.64
C PRO A 519 12.53 -0.13 -6.96
N GLY A 520 13.40 -0.63 -7.85
CA GLY A 520 13.76 0.03 -9.10
C GLY A 520 12.62 0.23 -10.10
N TYR A 521 11.54 -0.55 -10.00
CA TYR A 521 10.35 -0.44 -10.87
C TYR A 521 9.03 -0.48 -10.07
N LEU A 522 9.09 -0.27 -8.75
CA LEU A 522 7.93 -0.30 -7.87
C LEU A 522 6.85 0.71 -8.31
N ALA A 523 7.25 1.93 -8.68
CA ALA A 523 6.32 2.97 -9.14
C ALA A 523 5.52 2.55 -10.38
N TYR A 524 6.12 1.78 -11.29
CA TYR A 524 5.43 1.24 -12.46
C TYR A 524 4.41 0.16 -12.05
N VAL A 525 4.79 -0.72 -11.13
CA VAL A 525 3.93 -1.79 -10.60
C VAL A 525 2.73 -1.22 -9.85
N THR A 526 2.95 -0.26 -8.95
CA THR A 526 1.86 0.36 -8.17
C THR A 526 0.90 1.15 -9.05
N THR A 527 1.37 1.77 -10.14
CA THR A 527 0.51 2.46 -11.12
C THR A 527 -0.46 1.48 -11.79
N ASN A 528 0.03 0.32 -12.21
CA ASN A 528 -0.81 -0.72 -12.83
C ASN A 528 -1.79 -1.32 -11.80
N ILE A 529 -1.31 -1.65 -10.58
CA ILE A 529 -2.15 -2.21 -9.51
C ILE A 529 -3.24 -1.24 -9.02
N ALA A 530 -2.94 0.06 -9.02
CA ALA A 530 -3.91 1.10 -8.70
C ALA A 530 -4.96 1.30 -9.81
N GLY A 531 -4.77 0.69 -10.99
CA GLY A 531 -5.65 0.86 -12.15
C GLY A 531 -5.49 2.23 -12.83
N LEU A 532 -4.33 2.88 -12.65
CA LEU A 532 -3.97 4.11 -13.36
C LEU A 532 -3.30 3.86 -14.72
N SER A 533 -2.81 2.64 -14.95
CA SER A 533 -2.27 2.18 -16.23
C SER A 533 -2.80 0.78 -16.55
N SER A 534 -2.91 0.47 -17.84
CA SER A 534 -3.26 -0.85 -18.38
C SER A 534 -2.07 -1.51 -19.08
N ASP A 535 -0.84 -1.04 -18.84
CA ASP A 535 0.36 -1.55 -19.51
C ASP A 535 0.59 -3.04 -19.29
N PHE A 536 0.35 -3.54 -18.07
CA PHE A 536 0.38 -4.97 -17.77
C PHE A 536 -0.54 -5.77 -18.70
N TYR A 537 -1.77 -5.29 -18.90
CA TYR A 537 -2.77 -5.94 -19.74
C TYR A 537 -2.36 -5.91 -21.20
N VAL A 538 -1.91 -4.76 -21.70
CA VAL A 538 -1.50 -4.61 -23.09
C VAL A 538 -0.28 -5.49 -23.40
N THR A 539 0.68 -5.59 -22.49
CA THR A 539 1.84 -6.50 -22.64
C THR A 539 1.42 -7.97 -22.59
N PHE A 540 0.48 -8.34 -21.72
CA PHE A 540 -0.03 -9.71 -21.67
C PHE A 540 -0.86 -10.08 -22.91
N LYS A 541 -1.64 -9.14 -23.45
CA LYS A 541 -2.37 -9.32 -24.71
C LYS A 541 -1.41 -9.43 -25.91
N ALA A 542 -0.26 -8.75 -25.86
CA ALA A 542 0.81 -8.94 -26.84
C ALA A 542 1.46 -10.33 -26.72
N CYS A 543 1.69 -10.80 -25.48
CA CYS A 543 2.17 -12.16 -25.21
C CYS A 543 1.21 -13.23 -25.74
N GLU A 544 -0.09 -13.08 -25.51
CA GLU A 544 -1.13 -13.95 -26.07
C GLU A 544 -1.04 -14.03 -27.60
N ARG A 545 -0.96 -12.88 -28.28
CA ARG A 545 -0.83 -12.84 -29.75
C ARG A 545 0.45 -13.49 -30.24
N PHE A 546 1.55 -13.31 -29.54
CA PHE A 546 2.84 -13.94 -29.85
C PHE A 546 2.74 -15.47 -29.74
N LEU A 547 2.19 -15.98 -28.65
CA LEU A 547 2.00 -17.43 -28.45
C LEU A 547 1.05 -18.03 -29.50
N GLN A 548 -0.05 -17.33 -29.83
CA GLN A 548 -0.97 -17.79 -30.88
C GLN A 548 -0.34 -17.80 -32.27
N LYS A 549 0.47 -16.79 -32.59
CA LYS A 549 1.18 -16.71 -33.88
C LYS A 549 2.19 -17.86 -34.06
N ASN A 550 2.86 -18.25 -32.97
CA ASN A 550 3.91 -19.27 -32.98
C ASN A 550 3.42 -20.64 -32.47
N LYS A 551 2.09 -20.87 -32.49
CA LYS A 551 1.48 -22.12 -32.03
C LYS A 551 1.88 -23.33 -32.87
N ASP A 552 2.03 -23.13 -34.17
CA ASP A 552 2.35 -24.18 -35.16
C ASP A 552 3.83 -24.21 -35.56
N GLU A 553 4.65 -23.31 -35.00
CA GLU A 553 6.10 -23.36 -35.18
C GLU A 553 6.64 -24.58 -34.43
N ILE A 554 6.73 -25.70 -35.13
CA ILE A 554 7.44 -26.87 -34.63
C ILE A 554 8.86 -26.41 -34.32
N THR A 555 9.21 -26.37 -33.03
CA THR A 555 10.58 -26.16 -32.60
C THR A 555 11.38 -27.41 -33.00
N VAL A 556 11.77 -27.54 -34.28
CA VAL A 556 12.53 -28.67 -34.85
C VAL A 556 13.96 -28.78 -34.25
N GLY A 557 14.33 -27.99 -33.24
CA GLY A 557 15.72 -27.80 -32.85
C GLY A 557 16.26 -28.51 -31.60
N LEU A 558 15.44 -29.09 -30.70
CA LEU A 558 15.94 -29.48 -29.36
C LEU A 558 15.57 -30.88 -28.86
N GLN A 559 15.06 -31.76 -29.72
CA GLN A 559 14.92 -33.20 -29.41
C GLN A 559 16.03 -34.08 -29.99
N ASN A 560 17.03 -33.50 -30.67
CA ASN A 560 18.10 -34.25 -31.37
C ASN A 560 19.52 -33.71 -31.14
N LEU A 561 19.83 -33.09 -30.00
CA LEU A 561 21.20 -32.79 -29.60
C LEU A 561 21.40 -33.04 -28.11
#